data_AF-A0A2D8D4F6-F1
#
_entry.id   AF-A0A2D8D4F6-F1
#
_cell.length_a   1.000
_cell.length_b   1.000
_cell.length_c   1.000
_cell.angle_alpha   90.00
_cell.angle_beta   90.00
_cell.angle_gamma   90.00
#
_symmetry.space_group_name_H-M   'P 1'
#
loop_
_entity.id
_entity.type
_entity.pdbx_description
1 polymer ?
#
loop_
_entity_poly.entity_id
_entity_poly.type
_entity_poly.pdbx_seq_one_letter_code
_entity_poly.pdbx_strand_id
1 'polypeptide(L)'
;MSDPRIIDITLDEATITWRNPDIEQERRVAIFDLIEENSFKPLRSWEAGHKGPYRLALSVVDGRLSISIRSEDDEPLEMLLLGLARFRRPIREYFAICDSYYQAIRKATASEIETIDMARRGIHNRATELLMERLEGKIETDFATARRLFTLICVLHIRG
;
A
#
# COMPACT_ATOMS: atom_id res chain seq x y z
N MET A 1 9.16 24.47 8.56
CA MET A 1 7.87 24.36 7.86
C MET A 1 7.39 22.93 8.02
N SER A 2 6.11 22.67 8.22
CA SER A 2 5.59 21.30 8.30
C SER A 2 5.50 20.68 6.91
N ASP A 3 5.97 19.45 6.75
CA ASP A 3 5.90 18.68 5.50
C ASP A 3 5.51 17.22 5.77
N PRO A 4 4.22 16.96 6.10
CA PRO A 4 3.76 15.62 6.45
C PRO A 4 3.60 14.74 5.19
N ARG A 5 4.73 14.28 4.68
CA ARG A 5 4.81 13.42 3.50
C ARG A 5 5.84 12.31 3.67
N ILE A 6 5.69 11.28 2.87
CA ILE A 6 6.65 10.19 2.69
C ILE A 6 7.74 10.63 1.71
N ILE A 7 9.00 10.38 2.06
CA ILE A 7 10.18 10.64 1.21
C ILE A 7 10.98 9.38 0.87
N ASP A 8 10.73 8.28 1.58
CA ASP A 8 11.38 7.00 1.33
C ASP A 8 10.46 5.86 1.76
N ILE A 9 10.48 4.76 1.00
CA ILE A 9 9.72 3.55 1.32
C ILE A 9 10.60 2.33 1.06
N THR A 10 10.75 1.52 2.10
CA THR A 10 11.37 0.19 2.00
C THR A 10 10.34 -0.90 2.29
N LEU A 11 10.49 -2.03 1.61
CA LEU A 11 9.71 -3.24 1.84
C LEU A 11 10.65 -4.35 2.28
N ASP A 12 10.28 -5.11 3.29
CA ASP A 12 11.06 -6.28 3.70
C ASP A 12 11.04 -7.37 2.62
N GLU A 13 12.15 -7.50 1.88
CA GLU A 13 12.31 -8.45 0.79
C GLU A 13 12.09 -9.91 1.21
N ALA A 14 12.39 -10.26 2.46
CA ALA A 14 12.15 -11.61 2.98
C ALA A 14 10.66 -11.96 3.03
N THR A 15 9.81 -10.93 3.02
CA THR A 15 8.36 -11.06 2.96
C THR A 15 7.80 -10.75 1.59
N ILE A 16 8.55 -10.57 0.52
CA ILE A 16 7.95 -10.31 -0.79
C ILE A 16 7.57 -11.61 -1.48
N THR A 17 6.30 -11.74 -1.89
CA THR A 17 5.89 -12.83 -2.78
C THR A 17 6.11 -12.40 -4.23
N TRP A 18 7.18 -12.87 -4.84
CA TRP A 18 7.43 -12.67 -6.27
C TRP A 18 6.35 -13.40 -7.10
N ARG A 19 5.51 -12.64 -7.81
CA ARG A 19 4.36 -13.21 -8.56
C ARG A 19 4.48 -13.11 -10.08
N ASN A 20 4.98 -12.00 -10.65
CA ASN A 20 5.21 -11.79 -12.10
C ASN A 20 5.87 -10.39 -12.33
N PRO A 21 6.75 -10.19 -13.34
CA PRO A 21 7.14 -8.87 -13.87
C PRO A 21 6.10 -7.74 -13.84
N ASP A 22 4.83 -8.01 -14.15
CA ASP A 22 3.79 -6.96 -14.19
C ASP A 22 3.47 -6.41 -12.78
N ILE A 23 3.40 -7.29 -11.77
CA ILE A 23 3.19 -6.90 -10.36
C ILE A 23 4.39 -6.12 -9.84
N GLU A 24 5.58 -6.50 -10.26
CA GLU A 24 6.81 -5.79 -9.92
C GLU A 24 6.83 -4.38 -10.55
N GLN A 25 6.29 -4.22 -11.76
CA GLN A 25 6.10 -2.92 -12.36
C GLN A 25 5.06 -2.08 -11.60
N GLU A 26 3.91 -2.65 -11.23
CA GLU A 26 2.91 -1.95 -10.38
C GLU A 26 3.52 -1.50 -9.06
N ARG A 27 4.36 -2.32 -8.42
CA ARG A 27 5.10 -1.97 -7.20
C ARG A 27 6.01 -0.76 -7.40
N ARG A 28 6.85 -0.78 -8.44
CA ARG A 28 7.76 0.34 -8.73
C ARG A 28 7.03 1.64 -9.01
N VAL A 29 5.94 1.58 -9.79
CA VAL A 29 5.09 2.74 -10.07
C VAL A 29 4.47 3.27 -8.78
N ALA A 30 3.93 2.39 -7.92
CA ALA A 30 3.34 2.81 -6.65
C ALA A 30 4.35 3.46 -5.71
N ILE A 31 5.59 2.97 -5.64
CA ILE A 31 6.66 3.62 -4.86
C ILE A 31 6.98 5.00 -5.45
N PHE A 32 7.23 5.08 -6.76
CA PHE A 32 7.55 6.34 -7.44
C PHE A 32 6.46 7.39 -7.19
N ASP A 33 5.19 7.04 -7.45
CA ASP A 33 4.06 7.95 -7.29
C ASP A 33 3.87 8.38 -5.83
N LEU A 34 4.17 7.50 -4.85
CA LEU A 34 4.13 7.86 -3.43
C LEU A 34 5.22 8.89 -3.08
N ILE A 35 6.44 8.73 -3.60
CA ILE A 35 7.53 9.68 -3.32
C ILE A 35 7.28 11.04 -3.97
N GLU A 36 6.68 11.05 -5.16
CA GLU A 36 6.33 12.28 -5.89
C GLU A 36 5.17 13.03 -5.24
N GLU A 37 4.06 12.35 -4.90
CA GLU A 37 2.85 13.01 -4.40
C GLU A 37 2.12 12.14 -3.36
N ASN A 38 2.09 12.59 -2.11
CA ASN A 38 1.36 11.93 -1.04
C ASN A 38 0.94 12.89 0.07
N SER A 39 -0.07 12.48 0.84
CA SER A 39 -0.46 13.08 2.12
C SER A 39 -0.32 12.02 3.20
N PHE A 40 0.62 12.20 4.14
CA PHE A 40 0.88 11.22 5.20
C PHE A 40 1.23 11.89 6.52
N LYS A 41 0.25 11.99 7.42
CA LYS A 41 0.42 12.60 8.74
C LYS A 41 0.18 11.56 9.84
N PRO A 42 1.24 10.95 10.40
CA PRO A 42 1.16 10.08 11.57
C PRO A 42 0.83 10.90 12.81
N LEU A 43 -0.36 10.70 13.38
CA LEU A 43 -0.94 11.60 14.38
C LEU A 43 -0.11 11.69 15.66
N ARG A 44 0.33 10.56 16.21
CA ARG A 44 1.13 10.55 17.44
C ARG A 44 2.49 11.21 17.24
N SER A 45 3.21 10.84 16.18
CA SER A 45 4.49 11.49 15.84
C SER A 45 4.32 12.98 15.57
N TRP A 46 3.24 13.37 14.89
CA TRP A 46 2.90 14.77 14.63
C TRP A 46 2.64 15.54 15.92
N GLU A 47 1.82 15.02 16.83
CA GLU A 47 1.52 15.62 18.12
C GLU A 47 2.78 15.79 18.99
N ALA A 48 3.73 14.86 18.88
CA ALA A 48 5.03 14.92 19.54
C ALA A 48 6.01 15.95 18.93
N GLY A 49 5.60 16.67 17.87
CA GLY A 49 6.41 17.72 17.25
C GLY A 49 7.19 17.29 16.01
N HIS A 50 7.12 16.02 15.62
CA HIS A 50 7.74 15.55 14.37
C HIS A 50 6.81 15.89 13.20
N LYS A 51 7.11 16.98 12.49
CA LYS A 51 6.23 17.54 11.43
C LYS A 51 6.59 17.06 10.01
N GLY A 52 7.27 15.92 9.91
CA GLY A 52 7.75 15.35 8.65
C GLY A 52 8.95 16.10 8.04
N PRO A 53 9.48 15.61 6.91
CA PRO A 53 9.03 14.42 6.18
C PRO A 53 9.38 13.09 6.87
N TYR A 54 8.85 11.98 6.35
CA TYR A 54 8.97 10.65 6.96
C TYR A 54 9.55 9.61 6.01
N ARG A 55 10.34 8.68 6.58
CA ARG A 55 10.77 7.45 5.92
C ARG A 55 9.91 6.29 6.44
N LEU A 56 9.44 5.43 5.54
CA LEU A 56 8.63 4.26 5.88
C LEU A 56 9.38 2.96 5.63
N ALA A 57 9.22 2.00 6.53
CA ALA A 57 9.52 0.60 6.26
C ALA A 57 8.27 -0.25 6.51
N LEU A 58 7.86 -1.02 5.50
CA LEU A 58 6.70 -1.91 5.55
C LEU A 58 7.15 -3.37 5.59
N SER A 59 6.63 -4.13 6.54
CA SER A 59 6.90 -5.56 6.65
C SER A 59 5.71 -6.32 7.25
N VAL A 60 5.76 -7.65 7.20
CA VAL A 60 4.75 -8.50 7.85
C VAL A 60 5.40 -9.27 9.00
N VAL A 61 4.90 -9.06 10.22
CA VAL A 61 5.37 -9.71 11.45
C VAL A 61 4.17 -10.36 12.13
N ASP A 62 4.22 -11.67 12.37
CA ASP A 62 3.16 -12.44 13.02
C ASP A 62 1.74 -12.20 12.46
N GLY A 63 1.63 -12.12 11.12
CA GLY A 63 0.36 -11.88 10.44
C GLY A 63 -0.19 -10.45 10.58
N ARG A 64 0.66 -9.50 10.99
CA ARG A 64 0.36 -8.07 11.10
C ARG A 64 1.25 -7.27 10.15
N LEU A 65 0.71 -6.23 9.55
CA LEU A 65 1.48 -5.23 8.84
C LEU A 65 2.17 -4.35 9.87
N SER A 66 3.49 -4.32 9.82
CA SER A 66 4.31 -3.33 10.52
C SER A 66 4.54 -2.14 9.59
N ILE A 67 4.25 -0.94 10.11
CA ILE A 67 4.56 0.35 9.47
C ILE A 67 5.54 1.05 10.42
N SER A 68 6.83 0.95 10.13
CA SER A 68 7.86 1.71 10.83
C SER A 68 7.94 3.10 10.23
N ILE A 69 7.88 4.12 11.07
CA ILE A 69 7.91 5.53 10.69
C ILE A 69 9.14 6.16 11.32
N ARG A 70 9.97 6.78 10.48
CA ARG A 70 11.23 7.40 10.90
C ARG A 70 11.31 8.84 10.38
N SER A 71 12.12 9.67 11.01
CA SER A 71 12.40 11.03 10.55
C SER A 71 13.20 11.03 9.24
N GLU A 72 13.40 12.21 8.67
CA GLU A 72 14.31 12.41 7.53
C GLU A 72 15.73 11.91 7.83
N ASP A 73 16.21 12.14 9.04
CA ASP A 73 17.53 11.70 9.55
C ASP A 73 17.55 10.22 9.99
N ASP A 74 16.53 9.45 9.63
CA ASP A 74 16.36 8.02 9.97
C ASP A 74 16.20 7.75 11.48
N GLU A 75 15.80 8.73 12.29
CA GLU A 75 15.48 8.49 13.70
C GLU A 75 14.14 7.77 13.85
N PRO A 76 14.04 6.68 14.65
CA PRO A 76 12.75 6.01 14.88
C PRO A 76 11.75 6.92 15.61
N LEU A 77 10.58 7.14 15.00
CA LEU A 77 9.53 7.98 15.59
C LEU A 77 8.39 7.14 16.16
N GLU A 78 7.90 6.19 15.36
CA GLU A 78 6.75 5.38 15.72
C GLU A 78 6.72 4.07 14.91
N MET A 79 6.11 3.05 15.49
CA MET A 79 5.77 1.81 14.79
C MET A 79 4.29 1.50 14.99
N LEU A 80 3.58 1.27 13.88
CA LEU A 80 2.17 0.85 13.88
C LEU A 80 2.07 -0.62 13.48
N LEU A 81 1.23 -1.37 14.18
CA LEU A 81 0.90 -2.76 13.85
C LEU A 81 -0.58 -2.86 13.47
N LEU A 82 -0.86 -3.26 12.24
CA LEU A 82 -2.22 -3.47 11.73
C LEU A 82 -2.47 -4.96 11.47
N GLY A 83 -3.51 -5.53 12.07
CA GLY A 83 -3.87 -6.92 11.82
C GLY A 83 -4.29 -7.14 10.36
N LEU A 84 -3.66 -8.09 9.66
CA LEU A 84 -3.91 -8.33 8.24
C LEU A 84 -5.05 -9.31 7.94
N ALA A 85 -5.67 -9.91 8.97
CA ALA A 85 -6.71 -10.92 8.80
C ALA A 85 -7.86 -10.45 7.88
N ARG A 86 -8.29 -9.19 8.00
CA ARG A 86 -9.36 -8.59 7.17
C ARG A 86 -8.93 -8.31 5.71
N PHE A 87 -7.62 -8.22 5.44
CA PHE A 87 -7.07 -7.96 4.12
C PHE A 87 -6.80 -9.23 3.32
N ARG A 88 -6.77 -10.41 3.96
CA ARG A 88 -6.53 -11.71 3.28
C ARG A 88 -7.43 -11.94 2.08
N ARG A 89 -8.75 -11.73 2.25
CA ARG A 89 -9.72 -11.93 1.17
C ARG A 89 -9.61 -10.85 0.08
N PRO A 90 -9.63 -9.53 0.39
CA PRO A 90 -9.44 -8.48 -0.61
C PRO A 90 -8.17 -8.64 -1.44
N ILE A 91 -7.04 -8.99 -0.81
CA ILE A 91 -5.76 -9.18 -1.52
C ILE A 91 -5.83 -10.38 -2.47
N ARG A 92 -6.43 -11.49 -2.03
CA ARG A 92 -6.65 -12.65 -2.91
C ARG A 92 -7.55 -12.31 -4.09
N GLU A 93 -8.64 -11.59 -3.86
CA GLU A 93 -9.56 -11.14 -4.91
C GLU A 93 -8.87 -10.18 -5.89
N TYR A 94 -8.04 -9.26 -5.40
CA TYR A 94 -7.24 -8.34 -6.23
C TYR A 94 -6.27 -9.12 -7.14
N PHE A 95 -5.55 -10.10 -6.61
CA PHE A 95 -4.65 -10.90 -7.44
C PHE A 95 -5.38 -11.72 -8.49
N ALA A 96 -6.55 -12.30 -8.15
CA ALA A 96 -7.33 -13.08 -9.10
C ALA A 96 -7.85 -12.23 -10.28
N ILE A 97 -8.32 -11.00 -10.00
CA ILE A 97 -8.79 -10.09 -11.07
C ILE A 97 -7.63 -9.52 -11.89
N CYS A 98 -6.45 -9.30 -11.30
CA CYS A 98 -5.25 -8.90 -12.05
C CYS A 98 -4.81 -10.01 -13.02
N ASP A 99 -4.77 -11.27 -12.59
CA ASP A 99 -4.49 -12.39 -13.50
C ASP A 99 -5.49 -12.46 -14.66
N SER A 100 -6.78 -12.31 -14.35
CA SER A 100 -7.84 -12.26 -15.37
C SER A 100 -7.63 -11.10 -16.36
N TYR A 101 -7.24 -9.92 -15.87
CA TYR A 101 -6.94 -8.75 -16.68
C TYR A 101 -5.77 -8.99 -17.63
N TYR A 102 -4.65 -9.55 -17.14
CA TYR A 102 -3.49 -9.85 -17.98
C TYR A 102 -3.77 -10.91 -19.03
N GLN A 103 -4.58 -11.92 -18.70
CA GLN A 103 -5.02 -12.91 -19.68
C GLN A 103 -5.91 -12.29 -20.76
N ALA A 104 -6.81 -11.37 -20.38
CA ALA A 104 -7.71 -10.68 -21.28
C ALA A 104 -6.97 -9.76 -22.27
N ILE A 105 -5.93 -9.03 -21.82
CA ILE A 105 -5.10 -8.17 -22.70
C ILE A 105 -4.59 -8.91 -23.94
N ARG A 106 -4.33 -10.22 -23.82
CA ARG A 106 -3.75 -11.02 -24.91
C ARG A 106 -4.79 -11.56 -25.91
N LYS A 107 -6.06 -11.68 -25.53
CA LYS A 107 -7.05 -12.50 -26.27
C LYS A 107 -8.46 -11.92 -26.35
N ALA A 108 -8.81 -10.95 -25.51
CA ALA A 108 -10.16 -10.43 -25.39
C ALA A 108 -10.36 -9.16 -26.22
N THR A 109 -11.62 -8.80 -26.43
CA THR A 109 -12.00 -7.54 -27.07
C THR A 109 -11.75 -6.34 -26.15
N ALA A 110 -11.67 -5.13 -26.71
CA ALA A 110 -11.48 -3.91 -25.92
C ALA A 110 -12.56 -3.72 -24.84
N SER A 111 -13.82 -4.04 -25.17
CA SER A 111 -14.96 -3.93 -24.24
C SER A 111 -14.85 -4.91 -23.06
N GLU A 112 -14.39 -6.14 -23.31
CA GLU A 112 -14.15 -7.12 -22.25
C GLU A 112 -12.99 -6.71 -21.35
N ILE A 113 -11.90 -6.19 -21.92
CA ILE A 113 -10.76 -5.67 -21.17
C ILE A 113 -11.20 -4.51 -20.27
N GLU A 114 -11.99 -3.57 -20.79
CA GLU A 114 -12.52 -2.45 -20.02
C GLU A 114 -13.42 -2.93 -18.86
N THR A 115 -14.30 -3.89 -19.11
CA THR A 115 -15.18 -4.48 -18.09
C THR A 115 -14.36 -5.11 -16.95
N ILE A 116 -13.31 -5.85 -17.28
CA ILE A 116 -12.42 -6.46 -16.29
C ILE A 116 -11.63 -5.39 -15.53
N ASP A 117 -11.13 -4.36 -16.22
CA ASP A 117 -10.41 -3.27 -15.58
C ASP A 117 -11.29 -2.47 -14.61
N MET A 118 -12.56 -2.23 -14.95
CA MET A 118 -13.53 -1.63 -14.04
C MET A 118 -13.72 -2.47 -12.77
N ALA A 119 -13.88 -3.78 -12.91
CA ALA A 119 -13.95 -4.71 -11.78
C ALA A 119 -12.67 -4.69 -10.93
N ARG A 120 -11.49 -4.68 -11.57
CA ARG A 120 -10.18 -4.58 -10.92
C ARG A 120 -10.07 -3.31 -10.08
N ARG A 121 -10.39 -2.16 -10.67
CA ARG A 121 -10.39 -0.85 -9.98
C ARG A 121 -11.36 -0.84 -8.80
N GLY A 122 -12.55 -1.44 -8.97
CA GLY A 122 -13.55 -1.56 -7.91
C GLY A 122 -13.12 -2.41 -6.72
N ILE A 123 -12.47 -3.56 -6.96
CA ILE A 123 -11.89 -4.40 -5.89
C ILE A 123 -10.81 -3.63 -5.14
N HIS A 124 -9.92 -2.97 -5.87
CA HIS A 124 -8.85 -2.20 -5.27
C HIS A 124 -9.38 -0.99 -4.46
N ASN A 125 -10.41 -0.29 -4.95
CA ASN A 125 -11.02 0.83 -4.22
C ASN A 125 -11.60 0.40 -2.87
N ARG A 126 -12.37 -0.69 -2.84
CA ARG A 126 -12.95 -1.21 -1.58
C ARG A 126 -11.88 -1.62 -0.58
N ALA A 127 -10.77 -2.18 -1.07
CA ALA A 127 -9.66 -2.55 -0.20
C ALA A 127 -8.89 -1.32 0.33
N THR A 128 -8.79 -0.26 -0.47
CA THR A 128 -8.28 1.05 -0.04
C THR A 128 -9.16 1.67 1.05
N GLU A 129 -10.49 1.65 0.87
CA GLU A 129 -11.44 2.14 1.89
C GLU A 129 -11.24 1.41 3.22
N LEU A 130 -11.14 0.07 3.18
CA LEU A 130 -10.81 -0.73 4.36
C LEU A 130 -9.47 -0.33 4.99
N LEU A 131 -8.44 -0.01 4.19
CA LEU A 131 -7.16 0.46 4.72
C LEU A 131 -7.33 1.81 5.43
N MET A 132 -8.05 2.76 4.84
CA MET A 132 -8.34 4.05 5.47
C MET A 132 -9.08 3.90 6.80
N GLU A 133 -10.10 3.04 6.88
CA GLU A 133 -10.78 2.68 8.13
C GLU A 133 -9.82 2.10 9.18
N ARG A 134 -8.78 1.38 8.74
CA ARG A 134 -7.76 0.85 9.66
C ARG A 134 -6.76 1.89 10.13
N LEU A 135 -6.48 2.89 9.30
CA LEU A 135 -5.59 4.00 9.59
C LEU A 135 -6.24 5.11 10.40
N GLU A 136 -7.57 5.16 10.45
CA GLU A 136 -8.32 6.14 11.24
C GLU A 136 -7.81 6.20 12.70
N GLY A 137 -7.62 7.44 13.17
CA GLY A 137 -7.04 7.77 14.47
C GLY A 137 -5.54 7.48 14.62
N LYS A 138 -4.83 7.08 13.55
CA LYS A 138 -3.38 6.80 13.57
C LYS A 138 -2.63 7.61 12.52
N ILE A 139 -3.14 7.61 11.29
CA ILE A 139 -2.56 8.33 10.15
C ILE A 139 -3.71 9.08 9.45
N GLU A 140 -3.57 10.40 9.33
CA GLU A 140 -4.34 11.20 8.38
C GLU A 140 -3.67 11.08 7.00
N THR A 141 -4.44 10.67 5.99
CA THR A 141 -3.97 10.45 4.61
C THR A 141 -5.13 10.59 3.63
N ASP A 142 -4.82 10.83 2.36
CA ASP A 142 -5.80 10.86 1.28
C ASP A 142 -5.99 9.47 0.64
N PHE A 143 -7.03 9.36 -0.20
CA PHE A 143 -7.37 8.11 -0.87
C PHE A 143 -6.28 7.66 -1.86
N ALA A 144 -5.62 8.58 -2.56
CA ALA A 144 -4.61 8.25 -3.57
C ALA A 144 -3.37 7.64 -2.91
N THR A 145 -2.91 8.22 -1.80
CA THR A 145 -1.82 7.75 -0.95
C THR A 145 -2.18 6.39 -0.36
N ALA A 146 -3.36 6.25 0.25
CA ALA A 146 -3.82 4.97 0.77
C ALA A 146 -3.92 3.88 -0.31
N ARG A 147 -4.36 4.24 -1.52
CA ARG A 147 -4.44 3.32 -2.66
C ARG A 147 -3.06 2.80 -3.04
N ARG A 148 -2.06 3.67 -3.19
CA ARG A 148 -0.69 3.25 -3.50
C ARG A 148 -0.05 2.42 -2.38
N LEU A 149 -0.29 2.80 -1.11
CA LEU A 149 0.12 1.99 0.05
C LEU A 149 -0.51 0.59 0.01
N PHE A 150 -1.80 0.47 -0.35
CA PHE A 150 -2.45 -0.83 -0.50
C PHE A 150 -1.80 -1.68 -1.60
N THR A 151 -1.39 -1.08 -2.73
CA THR A 151 -0.61 -1.78 -3.78
C THR A 151 0.65 -2.41 -3.18
N LEU A 152 1.40 -1.66 -2.37
CA LEU A 152 2.61 -2.17 -1.71
C LEU A 152 2.29 -3.25 -0.67
N ILE A 153 1.19 -3.12 0.08
CA ILE A 153 0.75 -4.14 1.04
C ILE A 153 0.40 -5.46 0.34
N CYS A 154 -0.19 -5.42 -0.86
CA CYS A 154 -0.55 -6.63 -1.61
C CYS A 154 0.65 -7.53 -1.89
N VAL A 155 1.82 -6.96 -2.16
CA VAL A 155 3.03 -7.73 -2.53
C VAL A 155 3.79 -8.27 -1.31
N LEU A 156 3.45 -7.78 -0.11
CA LEU A 156 3.93 -8.37 1.13
C LEU A 156 3.23 -9.71 1.39
N HIS A 157 4.00 -10.68 1.82
CA HIS A 157 3.62 -12.06 2.01
C HIS A 157 2.82 -12.18 3.29
N ILE A 158 1.51 -12.28 3.14
CA ILE A 158 0.61 -12.56 4.24
C ILE A 158 0.59 -14.06 4.45
N ARG A 159 1.42 -14.57 5.37
CA ARG A 159 1.30 -15.96 5.82
C ARG A 159 -0.05 -16.16 6.48
N GLY A 160 -0.74 -17.20 6.01
CA GLY A 160 -2.02 -17.69 6.53
C GLY A 160 -1.82 -18.38 7.86
#